data_AF-A0AAD7YHM7-F1
#
_entry.id   AF-A0AAD7YHM7-F1
#
_cell.length_a   1.000
_cell.length_b   1.000
_cell.length_c   1.000
_cell.angle_alpha   90.00
_cell.angle_beta   90.00
_cell.angle_gamma   90.00
#
_symmetry.space_group_name_H-M   'P 1'
#
loop_
_entity.id
_entity.type
_entity.pdbx_description
1 polymer ?
#
loop_
_entity_poly.entity_id
_entity_poly.type
_entity_poly.pdbx_seq_one_letter_code
_entity_poly.pdbx_strand_id
1 'polypeptide(L)'
;MKRNCLIEDFEGLDSIQKRIKVSLTFPIMFKNTIWYRSLLDAEKSCLKEDKLKKIHYKFQDDKEMVEEYNADTQVLLRRAWKVKGKLGGDGKWDVEIGDPIPDATPHIEGAGADIMESKDQPILTRRNTRINLEWRIRNLPYPIETYSVSANNEERCIIIRTTNKKYFKRLQVPELDRLNLPLEQANIQCTHSFNTLIITYKKPQQLLEMDKEWYQELSKVKPIKDIPSDCKTQ
;
A
#
# COMPACT_ATOMS: atom_id res chain seq x y z
N MET A 1 -31.79 72.58 24.32
CA MET A 1 -31.36 73.60 23.33
C MET A 1 -30.20 73.02 22.52
N LYS A 2 -30.34 73.00 21.18
CA LYS A 2 -29.31 72.97 20.09
C LYS A 2 -28.17 71.92 20.18
N ARG A 3 -28.17 70.87 19.31
CA ARG A 3 -27.45 70.77 18.00
C ARG A 3 -25.92 70.63 18.17
N ASN A 4 -25.22 69.58 17.72
CA ASN A 4 -25.07 69.12 16.33
C ASN A 4 -24.52 67.67 16.22
N CYS A 5 -24.96 66.95 15.17
CA CYS A 5 -24.26 65.85 14.51
C CYS A 5 -23.01 66.34 13.74
N LEU A 6 -22.04 65.46 13.45
CA LEU A 6 -21.73 64.95 12.09
C LEU A 6 -20.39 64.19 12.05
N ILE A 7 -20.46 63.01 11.40
CA ILE A 7 -19.52 62.40 10.44
C ILE A 7 -18.14 61.97 10.96
N GLU A 8 -17.90 60.65 10.91
CA GLU A 8 -16.89 60.07 10.01
C GLU A 8 -17.30 58.63 9.67
N ASP A 9 -17.75 58.45 8.43
CA ASP A 9 -17.97 57.17 7.77
C ASP A 9 -16.94 57.05 6.63
N PHE A 10 -16.40 55.83 6.49
CA PHE A 10 -15.91 55.20 5.26
C PHE A 10 -14.65 55.74 4.55
N GLU A 11 -13.63 54.88 4.43
CA GLU A 11 -13.23 54.23 3.16
C GLU A 11 -11.97 53.36 3.34
N GLY A 12 -11.90 52.23 2.63
CA GLY A 12 -10.61 51.59 2.31
C GLY A 12 -10.39 50.15 2.79
N LEU A 13 -11.35 49.26 2.56
CA LEU A 13 -11.05 47.83 2.41
C LEU A 13 -10.66 47.61 0.96
N ASP A 14 -9.37 47.65 0.64
CA ASP A 14 -8.82 46.84 -0.46
C ASP A 14 -7.29 46.91 -0.52
N SER A 15 -6.71 45.74 -0.81
CA SER A 15 -5.30 45.50 -1.07
C SER A 15 -4.36 45.53 0.15
N ILE A 16 -4.10 44.35 0.71
CA ILE A 16 -2.77 43.73 0.93
C ILE A 16 -3.00 42.43 1.74
N GLN A 17 -3.90 41.58 1.26
CA GLN A 17 -3.78 40.13 1.51
C GLN A 17 -3.00 39.52 0.34
N LYS A 18 -1.74 39.93 0.16
CA LYS A 18 -0.76 39.07 -0.50
C LYS A 18 -0.41 37.98 0.50
N ARG A 19 -1.32 37.01 0.60
CA ARG A 19 -1.19 35.74 1.29
C ARG A 19 -0.02 35.03 0.62
N ILE A 20 1.16 35.17 1.21
CA ILE A 20 2.32 34.37 0.85
C ILE A 20 1.95 32.93 1.23
N LYS A 21 1.41 32.19 0.26
CA LYS A 21 1.44 30.72 0.29
C LYS A 21 2.90 30.35 0.11
N VAL A 22 3.66 30.33 1.21
CA VAL A 22 4.91 29.58 1.24
C VAL A 22 4.48 28.13 1.10
N SER A 23 4.50 27.61 -0.12
CA SER A 23 4.54 26.17 -0.30
C SER A 23 5.86 25.75 0.33
N LEU A 24 5.81 25.21 1.55
CA LEU A 24 6.88 24.41 2.11
C LEU A 24 6.97 23.15 1.24
N THR A 25 7.53 23.30 0.04
CA THR A 25 8.02 22.18 -0.75
C THR A 25 9.23 21.67 0.02
N PHE A 26 8.99 20.75 0.95
CA PHE A 26 10.04 19.86 1.40
C PHE A 26 10.65 19.23 0.14
N PRO A 27 11.98 19.20 0.01
CA PRO A 27 12.60 18.54 -1.12
C PRO A 27 12.04 17.13 -1.19
N ILE A 28 11.60 16.72 -2.39
CA ILE A 28 10.93 15.45 -2.64
C ILE A 28 11.94 14.31 -2.44
N MET A 29 12.23 13.97 -1.19
CA MET A 29 13.35 13.10 -0.81
C MET A 29 13.18 11.67 -1.33
N PHE A 30 11.94 11.24 -1.60
CA PHE A 30 11.67 9.89 -2.08
C PHE A 30 12.30 9.59 -3.44
N LYS A 31 12.52 10.59 -4.31
CA LYS A 31 13.15 10.36 -5.63
C LYS A 31 14.59 9.86 -5.56
N ASN A 32 15.25 10.12 -4.43
CA ASN A 32 16.63 9.70 -4.20
C ASN A 32 16.73 8.32 -3.54
N THR A 33 15.60 7.72 -3.16
CA THR A 33 15.59 6.38 -2.56
C THR A 33 16.02 5.34 -3.59
N ILE A 34 16.73 4.32 -3.14
CA ILE A 34 17.14 3.17 -3.97
C ILE A 34 15.90 2.55 -4.61
N TRP A 35 14.81 2.45 -3.84
CA TRP A 35 13.53 1.95 -4.31
C TRP A 35 12.99 2.74 -5.50
N TYR A 36 12.82 4.06 -5.37
CA TYR A 36 12.24 4.87 -6.45
C TYR A 36 13.08 4.82 -7.72
N ARG A 37 14.42 4.86 -7.57
CA ARG A 37 15.35 4.74 -8.70
C ARG A 37 15.25 3.37 -9.38
N SER A 38 15.23 2.28 -8.61
CA SER A 38 15.06 0.93 -9.16
C SER A 38 13.77 0.79 -9.96
N LEU A 39 12.68 1.41 -9.48
CA LEU A 39 11.43 1.44 -10.21
C LEU A 39 11.56 2.27 -11.49
N LEU A 40 12.19 3.45 -11.46
CA LEU A 40 12.41 4.28 -12.65
C LEU A 40 13.24 3.55 -13.71
N ASP A 41 14.33 2.91 -13.30
CA ASP A 41 15.30 2.25 -14.19
C ASP A 41 14.79 0.92 -14.75
N ALA A 42 13.82 0.28 -14.10
CA ALA A 42 13.22 -0.98 -14.57
C ALA A 42 12.52 -0.81 -15.93
N GLU A 43 12.59 -1.84 -16.76
CA GLU A 43 11.74 -1.95 -17.94
C GLU A 43 10.29 -2.17 -17.49
N LYS A 44 9.35 -1.47 -18.14
CA LYS A 44 7.93 -1.50 -17.76
C LYS A 44 7.07 -1.82 -18.96
N SER A 45 6.17 -2.78 -18.79
CA SER A 45 5.03 -2.97 -19.69
C SER A 45 3.72 -2.71 -18.95
N CYS A 46 2.73 -2.23 -19.69
CA CYS A 46 1.42 -1.89 -19.15
C CYS A 46 0.34 -2.70 -19.88
N LEU A 47 -0.55 -3.32 -19.12
CA LEU A 47 -1.83 -3.86 -19.58
C LEU A 47 -2.94 -3.08 -18.90
N LYS A 48 -3.97 -2.69 -19.66
CA LYS A 48 -5.12 -1.96 -19.14
C LYS A 48 -6.39 -2.72 -19.50
N GLU A 49 -7.04 -3.27 -18.48
CA GLU A 49 -8.29 -4.03 -18.57
C GLU A 49 -9.35 -3.24 -17.78
N ASP A 50 -10.28 -2.57 -18.48
CA ASP A 50 -11.34 -1.73 -17.90
C ASP A 50 -10.85 -0.78 -16.79
N LYS A 51 -11.08 -1.16 -15.52
CA LYS A 51 -10.77 -0.41 -14.30
C LYS A 51 -9.46 -0.83 -13.63
N LEU A 52 -8.73 -1.76 -14.22
CA LEU A 52 -7.50 -2.31 -13.69
C LEU A 52 -6.34 -1.95 -14.62
N LYS A 53 -5.29 -1.35 -14.03
CA LYS A 53 -4.03 -1.06 -14.71
C LYS A 53 -2.96 -1.96 -14.11
N LYS A 54 -2.46 -2.92 -14.89
CA LYS A 54 -1.37 -3.81 -14.49
C LYS A 54 -0.05 -3.31 -15.07
N ILE A 55 0.95 -3.18 -14.22
CA ILE A 55 2.32 -2.85 -14.62
C ILE A 55 3.20 -4.04 -14.29
N HIS A 56 3.91 -4.53 -15.30
CA HIS A 56 4.94 -5.54 -15.12
C HIS A 56 6.31 -4.86 -15.20
N TYR A 57 7.16 -5.15 -14.21
CA TYR A 57 8.51 -4.62 -14.08
C TYR A 57 9.52 -5.74 -14.33
N LYS A 58 10.53 -5.46 -15.14
CA LYS A 58 11.76 -6.26 -15.23
C LYS A 58 12.93 -5.41 -14.75
N PHE A 59 13.55 -5.84 -13.65
CA PHE A 59 14.70 -5.18 -13.07
C PHE A 59 16.00 -5.70 -13.69
N GLN A 60 17.10 -4.95 -13.52
CA GLN A 60 18.42 -5.29 -14.07
C GLN A 60 19.01 -6.59 -13.48
N ASP A 61 18.52 -7.05 -12.33
CA ASP A 61 18.96 -8.27 -11.65
C ASP A 61 18.08 -9.51 -11.97
N ASP A 62 17.35 -9.45 -13.09
CA ASP A 62 16.36 -10.43 -13.54
C ASP A 62 15.23 -10.69 -12.55
N LYS A 63 14.99 -9.80 -11.58
CA LYS A 63 13.78 -9.85 -10.77
C LYS A 63 12.60 -9.33 -11.59
N GLU A 64 11.44 -9.92 -11.33
CA GLU A 64 10.18 -9.46 -11.90
C GLU A 64 9.21 -9.08 -10.78
N MET A 65 8.45 -8.01 -11.00
CA MET A 65 7.39 -7.57 -10.10
C MET A 65 6.16 -7.19 -10.93
N VAL A 66 4.97 -7.47 -10.40
CA VAL A 66 3.72 -6.99 -10.97
C VAL A 66 3.00 -6.13 -9.95
N GLU A 67 2.53 -4.97 -10.40
CA GLU A 67 1.63 -4.11 -9.64
C GLU A 67 0.29 -3.97 -10.35
N GLU A 68 -0.79 -4.04 -9.58
CA GLU A 68 -2.14 -3.82 -10.06
C GLU A 68 -2.72 -2.58 -9.39
N TYR A 69 -3.18 -1.64 -10.20
CA TYR A 69 -3.78 -0.39 -9.75
C TYR A 69 -5.24 -0.31 -10.16
N ASN A 70 -6.07 0.21 -9.26
CA ASN A 70 -7.40 0.66 -9.65
C ASN A 70 -7.29 1.96 -10.46
N ALA A 71 -7.77 1.97 -11.69
CA ALA A 71 -7.61 3.10 -12.62
C ALA A 71 -8.36 4.37 -12.16
N ASP A 72 -9.49 4.20 -11.47
CA ASP A 72 -10.34 5.32 -11.01
C ASP A 72 -9.77 5.98 -9.74
N THR A 73 -9.36 5.16 -8.77
CA THR A 73 -8.90 5.62 -7.45
C THR A 73 -7.39 5.79 -7.35
N GLN A 74 -6.63 5.22 -8.30
CA GLN A 74 -5.17 5.22 -8.36
C GLN A 74 -4.50 4.46 -7.21
N VAL A 75 -5.28 3.65 -6.47
CA VAL A 75 -4.78 2.86 -5.35
C VAL A 75 -4.13 1.59 -5.87
N LEU A 76 -2.93 1.29 -5.34
CA LEU A 76 -2.25 0.00 -5.52
C LEU A 76 -3.03 -1.10 -4.83
N LEU A 77 -3.64 -1.99 -5.61
CA LEU A 77 -4.43 -3.12 -5.13
C LEU A 77 -3.56 -4.34 -4.83
N ARG A 78 -2.57 -4.60 -5.69
CA ARG A 78 -1.68 -5.76 -5.56
C ARG A 78 -0.26 -5.39 -5.92
N ARG A 79 0.71 -5.95 -5.19
CA ARG A 79 2.13 -6.01 -5.57
C ARG A 79 2.62 -7.41 -5.32
N ALA A 80 3.16 -8.06 -6.35
CA ALA A 80 3.69 -9.42 -6.26
C ALA A 80 5.07 -9.49 -6.92
N TRP A 81 5.96 -10.27 -6.32
CA TRP A 81 7.33 -10.51 -6.78
C TRP A 81 7.48 -11.92 -7.31
N LYS A 82 8.16 -12.09 -8.44
CA LYS A 82 8.51 -13.42 -8.93
C LYS A 82 9.74 -13.92 -8.18
N VAL A 83 9.56 -14.96 -7.38
CA VAL A 83 10.66 -15.62 -6.68
C VAL A 83 11.34 -16.59 -7.66
N LYS A 84 12.67 -16.72 -7.64
CA LYS A 84 13.37 -17.76 -8.43
C LYS A 84 13.23 -19.12 -7.74
N GLY A 85 12.91 -20.17 -8.50
CA GLY A 85 12.80 -21.53 -7.94
C GLY A 85 14.14 -22.06 -7.41
N LYS A 86 14.12 -22.84 -6.31
CA LYS A 86 15.32 -23.39 -5.66
C LYS A 86 16.18 -24.32 -6.54
N LEU A 87 15.66 -24.74 -7.69
CA LEU A 87 16.31 -25.65 -8.65
C LEU A 87 16.18 -25.16 -10.11
N GLY A 88 16.07 -23.85 -10.34
CA GLY A 88 15.99 -23.28 -11.69
C GLY A 88 14.64 -23.45 -12.41
N GLY A 89 13.63 -24.03 -11.74
CA GLY A 89 12.25 -24.01 -12.22
C GLY A 89 11.57 -22.64 -12.08
N ASP A 90 10.47 -22.44 -12.80
CA ASP A 90 9.61 -21.27 -12.67
C ASP A 90 9.18 -21.12 -11.20
N GLY A 91 9.57 -20.02 -10.58
CA GLY A 91 9.27 -19.82 -9.17
C GLY A 91 7.94 -19.10 -8.94
N LYS A 92 7.44 -19.22 -7.71
CA LYS A 92 6.13 -18.73 -7.30
C LYS A 92 6.11 -17.21 -7.19
N TRP A 93 4.92 -16.64 -7.38
CA TRP A 93 4.67 -15.24 -7.08
C TRP A 93 4.47 -15.06 -5.58
N ASP A 94 5.30 -14.25 -4.95
CA ASP A 94 5.15 -13.84 -3.55
C ASP A 94 4.39 -12.52 -3.48
N VAL A 95 3.23 -12.52 -2.82
CA VAL A 95 2.32 -11.38 -2.79
C VAL A 95 2.64 -10.50 -1.59
N GLU A 96 3.21 -9.33 -1.84
CA GLU A 96 3.54 -8.33 -0.81
C GLU A 96 2.29 -7.55 -0.35
N ILE A 97 1.40 -7.22 -1.30
CA ILE A 97 0.17 -6.44 -1.08
C ILE A 97 -0.94 -7.09 -1.90
N GLY A 98 -2.15 -7.11 -1.35
CA GLY A 98 -3.34 -7.65 -2.00
C GLY A 98 -3.68 -9.05 -1.53
N ASP A 99 -4.70 -9.64 -2.17
CA ASP A 99 -5.10 -11.01 -1.90
C ASP A 99 -4.09 -11.99 -2.55
N PRO A 100 -3.85 -13.18 -1.95
CA PRO A 100 -2.99 -14.18 -2.55
C PRO A 100 -3.49 -14.56 -3.94
N ILE A 101 -2.57 -14.88 -4.84
CA ILE A 101 -2.92 -15.38 -6.18
C ILE A 101 -3.42 -16.82 -5.99
N PRO A 102 -4.64 -17.16 -6.42
CA PRO A 102 -5.12 -18.53 -6.36
C PRO A 102 -4.18 -19.44 -7.17
N ASP A 103 -3.73 -20.54 -6.58
CA ASP A 103 -3.00 -21.55 -7.35
C ASP A 103 -3.94 -22.10 -8.42
N ALA A 104 -3.55 -21.97 -9.70
CA ALA A 104 -4.36 -22.40 -10.84
C ALA A 104 -4.50 -23.93 -10.92
N THR A 105 -3.61 -24.65 -10.26
CA THR A 105 -3.72 -26.09 -10.01
C THR A 105 -4.33 -26.31 -8.63
N PRO A 106 -5.59 -26.78 -8.53
CA PRO A 106 -6.01 -27.42 -7.30
C PRO A 106 -5.03 -28.57 -7.04
N HIS A 107 -4.53 -28.69 -5.82
CA HIS A 107 -3.78 -29.85 -5.35
C HIS A 107 -4.68 -31.09 -5.53
N ILE A 108 -4.65 -31.69 -6.72
CA ILE A 108 -5.18 -33.02 -7.00
C ILE A 108 -3.95 -33.85 -7.28
N GLU A 109 -3.26 -34.28 -6.24
CA GLU A 109 -2.28 -35.35 -6.33
C GLU A 109 -2.15 -36.03 -4.97
N GLY A 110 -2.86 -37.15 -4.83
CA GLY A 110 -2.58 -38.17 -3.83
C GLY A 110 -3.69 -38.37 -2.80
N ALA A 111 -4.42 -39.48 -2.94
CA ALA A 111 -5.20 -40.05 -1.85
C ALA A 111 -4.29 -40.36 -0.64
N GLY A 112 -4.24 -39.44 0.30
CA GLY A 112 -3.53 -39.51 1.57
C GLY A 112 -4.04 -38.37 2.44
N ALA A 113 -4.08 -38.56 3.76
CA ALA A 113 -4.50 -37.51 4.66
C ALA A 113 -3.53 -36.32 4.56
N ASP A 114 -3.84 -35.36 3.67
CA ASP A 114 -3.07 -34.14 3.51
C ASP A 114 -3.16 -33.36 4.82
N ILE A 115 -1.99 -33.15 5.43
CA ILE A 115 -1.85 -32.30 6.62
C ILE A 115 -2.16 -30.87 6.14
N MET A 116 -3.40 -30.45 6.35
CA MET A 116 -3.85 -29.09 6.04
C MET A 116 -3.83 -28.24 7.30
N GLU A 117 -3.49 -26.98 7.13
CA GLU A 117 -3.58 -26.01 8.22
C GLU A 117 -5.03 -25.87 8.71
N SER A 118 -5.19 -25.63 10.02
CA SER A 118 -6.53 -25.47 10.61
C SER A 118 -7.23 -24.25 10.01
N LYS A 119 -8.54 -24.38 9.73
CA LYS A 119 -9.38 -23.25 9.29
C LYS A 119 -9.43 -22.11 10.32
N ASP A 120 -9.15 -22.42 11.58
CA ASP A 120 -9.16 -21.47 12.69
C ASP A 120 -7.81 -20.79 12.92
N GLN A 121 -6.79 -21.07 12.09
CA GLN A 121 -5.51 -20.39 12.22
C GLN A 121 -5.62 -18.91 11.86
N PRO A 122 -4.85 -18.01 12.48
CA PRO A 122 -4.86 -16.59 12.13
C PRO A 122 -4.39 -16.34 10.69
N ILE A 123 -5.24 -15.71 9.88
CA ILE A 123 -4.93 -15.40 8.47
C ILE A 123 -4.74 -13.88 8.33
N LEU A 124 -3.53 -13.47 7.94
CA LEU A 124 -3.17 -12.09 7.68
C LEU A 124 -3.37 -11.75 6.20
N THR A 125 -4.10 -10.67 5.92
CA THR A 125 -4.14 -10.03 4.59
C THR A 125 -3.75 -8.57 4.69
N ARG A 126 -3.25 -8.03 3.58
CA ARG A 126 -2.73 -6.68 3.51
C ARG A 126 -3.36 -5.94 2.33
N ARG A 127 -3.84 -4.73 2.57
CA ARG A 127 -4.47 -3.88 1.55
C ARG A 127 -4.04 -2.44 1.71
N ASN A 128 -4.12 -1.70 0.61
CA ASN A 128 -3.95 -0.27 0.65
C ASN A 128 -5.29 0.41 0.40
N THR A 129 -5.46 1.55 1.06
CA THR A 129 -6.46 2.54 0.70
C THR A 129 -5.75 3.79 0.20
N ARG A 130 -6.52 4.82 -0.16
CA ARG A 130 -5.96 6.10 -0.55
C ARG A 130 -5.11 6.74 0.54
N ILE A 131 -5.52 6.59 1.80
CA ILE A 131 -4.92 7.31 2.94
C ILE A 131 -4.27 6.42 4.00
N ASN A 132 -4.54 5.11 3.98
CA ASN A 132 -4.06 4.15 4.98
C ASN A 132 -3.43 2.93 4.33
N LEU A 133 -2.43 2.36 5.01
CA LEU A 133 -2.05 0.95 4.89
C LEU A 133 -2.93 0.15 5.84
N GLU A 134 -3.45 -0.99 5.43
CA GLU A 134 -4.37 -1.81 6.22
C GLU A 134 -3.91 -3.27 6.29
N TRP A 135 -3.95 -3.83 7.49
CA TRP A 135 -3.76 -5.25 7.75
C TRP A 135 -5.02 -5.79 8.42
N ARG A 136 -5.51 -6.93 7.93
CA ARG A 136 -6.62 -7.67 8.55
C ARG A 136 -6.13 -9.02 8.99
N ILE A 137 -6.33 -9.34 10.26
CA ILE A 137 -5.98 -10.64 10.82
C ILE A 137 -7.27 -11.29 11.27
N ARG A 138 -7.74 -12.27 10.49
CA ARG A 138 -8.93 -13.06 10.81
C ARG A 138 -8.58 -14.16 11.82
N ASN A 139 -9.62 -14.79 12.37
CA ASN A 139 -9.53 -15.89 13.33
C ASN A 139 -8.79 -15.50 14.62
N LEU A 140 -9.04 -14.27 15.07
CA LEU A 140 -8.55 -13.73 16.33
C LEU A 140 -9.74 -13.56 17.28
N PRO A 141 -9.99 -14.50 18.21
CA PRO A 141 -11.27 -14.58 18.94
C PRO A 141 -11.32 -13.69 20.20
N TYR A 142 -10.19 -13.16 20.66
CA TYR A 142 -10.16 -12.37 21.88
C TYR A 142 -10.75 -10.98 21.64
N PRO A 143 -11.28 -10.30 22.67
CA PRO A 143 -11.79 -8.94 22.52
C PRO A 143 -10.64 -7.92 22.38
N ILE A 144 -10.95 -6.70 21.92
CA ILE A 144 -9.96 -5.69 21.53
C ILE A 144 -8.95 -5.37 22.65
N GLU A 145 -9.41 -5.32 23.90
CA GLU A 145 -8.60 -5.01 25.10
C GLU A 145 -7.53 -6.07 25.39
N THR A 146 -7.64 -7.26 24.79
CA THR A 146 -6.63 -8.31 24.92
C THR A 146 -5.41 -8.01 24.03
N TYR A 147 -5.55 -7.19 22.99
CA TYR A 147 -4.50 -6.89 22.02
C TYR A 147 -3.74 -5.61 22.39
N SER A 148 -2.44 -5.65 22.15
CA SER A 148 -1.55 -4.48 22.15
C SER A 148 -0.93 -4.36 20.77
N VAL A 149 -1.05 -3.18 20.16
CA VAL A 149 -0.52 -2.86 18.83
C VAL A 149 0.43 -1.67 18.96
N SER A 150 1.72 -1.90 18.75
CA SER A 150 2.78 -0.92 19.00
C SER A 150 3.70 -0.73 17.80
N ALA A 151 4.07 0.50 17.47
CA ALA A 151 5.18 0.82 16.58
C ALA A 151 6.51 0.40 17.22
N ASN A 152 7.34 -0.33 16.48
CA ASN A 152 8.71 -0.63 16.88
C ASN A 152 9.68 -0.14 15.78
N ASN A 153 10.47 0.89 16.11
CA ASN A 153 11.44 1.48 15.18
C ASN A 153 12.78 0.74 15.13
N GLU A 154 13.16 0.01 16.19
CA GLU A 154 14.37 -0.82 16.19
C GLU A 154 14.25 -1.94 15.16
N GLU A 155 13.07 -2.57 15.13
CA GLU A 155 12.76 -3.72 14.28
C GLU A 155 11.94 -3.31 13.05
N ARG A 156 11.74 -2.00 12.85
CA ARG A 156 11.02 -1.35 11.74
C ARG A 156 9.67 -2.00 11.39
N CYS A 157 8.90 -2.40 12.40
CA CYS A 157 7.64 -3.08 12.22
C CYS A 157 6.58 -2.65 13.24
N ILE A 158 5.31 -2.94 12.92
CA ILE A 158 4.22 -2.87 13.90
C ILE A 158 4.15 -4.22 14.60
N ILE A 159 4.22 -4.23 15.93
CA ILE A 159 4.14 -5.45 16.72
C ILE A 159 2.76 -5.58 17.35
N ILE A 160 2.18 -6.77 17.18
CA ILE A 160 0.92 -7.18 17.78
C ILE A 160 1.21 -8.24 18.82
N ARG A 161 0.69 -8.06 20.03
CA ARG A 161 0.79 -9.04 21.12
C ARG A 161 -0.55 -9.17 21.81
N THR A 162 -0.78 -10.29 22.48
CA THR A 162 -1.89 -10.43 23.42
C THR A 162 -1.41 -10.52 24.86
N THR A 163 -2.21 -10.01 25.80
CA THR A 163 -1.93 -10.07 27.25
C THR A 163 -1.81 -11.51 27.75
N ASN A 164 -2.60 -12.42 27.19
CA ASN A 164 -2.56 -13.86 27.48
C ASN A 164 -1.42 -14.62 26.77
N LYS A 165 -0.56 -13.94 26.00
CA LYS A 165 0.58 -14.50 25.26
C LYS A 165 0.22 -15.57 24.22
N LYS A 166 -1.04 -15.65 23.79
CA LYS A 166 -1.51 -16.59 22.75
C LYS A 166 -1.24 -16.14 21.32
N TYR A 167 -0.97 -14.84 21.11
CA TYR A 167 -0.69 -14.31 19.79
C TYR A 167 0.44 -13.29 19.81
N PHE A 168 1.36 -13.42 18.84
CA PHE A 168 2.43 -12.49 18.56
C PHE A 168 2.62 -12.40 17.05
N LYS A 169 2.66 -11.18 16.49
CA LYS A 169 2.93 -10.97 15.07
C LYS A 169 3.69 -9.68 14.86
N ARG A 170 4.58 -9.70 13.87
CA ARG A 170 5.27 -8.52 13.35
C ARG A 170 4.74 -8.22 11.96
N LEU A 171 4.28 -6.99 11.77
CA LEU A 171 3.82 -6.49 10.49
C LEU A 171 4.92 -5.57 9.95
N GLN A 172 5.60 -6.04 8.92
CA GLN A 172 6.57 -5.21 8.19
C GLN A 172 5.84 -4.08 7.49
N VAL A 173 6.49 -2.92 7.37
CA VAL A 173 5.95 -1.75 6.67
C VAL A 173 6.94 -1.27 5.60
N PRO A 174 7.09 -2.05 4.51
CA PRO A 174 8.14 -1.81 3.51
C PRO A 174 8.09 -0.41 2.89
N GLU A 175 6.93 0.23 2.80
CA GLU A 175 6.79 1.59 2.27
C GLU A 175 7.54 2.61 3.10
N LEU A 176 7.51 2.49 4.44
CA LEU A 176 8.27 3.38 5.31
C LEU A 176 9.75 3.05 5.26
N ASP A 177 10.12 1.77 5.11
CA ASP A 177 11.51 1.35 4.93
C ASP A 177 12.12 1.91 3.65
N ARG A 178 11.39 1.79 2.54
CA ARG A 178 11.77 2.34 1.23
C ARG A 178 11.95 3.85 1.25
N LEU A 179 11.15 4.54 2.07
CA LEU A 179 11.22 5.99 2.26
C LEU A 179 12.15 6.42 3.40
N ASN A 180 12.75 5.47 4.11
CA ASN A 180 13.53 5.71 5.32
C ASN A 180 12.78 6.57 6.36
N LEU A 181 11.49 6.32 6.52
CA LEU A 181 10.64 6.99 7.50
C LEU A 181 10.54 6.14 8.78
N PRO A 182 10.51 6.77 9.97
CA PRO A 182 10.18 6.07 11.20
C PRO A 182 8.68 5.72 11.25
N LEU A 183 8.36 4.68 12.01
CA LEU A 183 7.00 4.36 12.43
C LEU A 183 6.57 5.28 13.56
N GLU A 184 5.38 5.88 13.41
CA GLU A 184 4.78 6.73 14.44
C GLU A 184 3.58 6.03 15.06
N GLN A 185 3.58 5.87 16.38
CA GLN A 185 2.46 5.25 17.11
C GLN A 185 1.13 5.98 16.87
N ALA A 186 1.17 7.31 16.75
CA ALA A 186 -0.01 8.15 16.53
C ALA A 186 -0.73 7.86 15.20
N ASN A 187 -0.04 7.27 14.23
CA ASN A 187 -0.63 6.90 12.94
C ASN A 187 -1.25 5.50 12.95
N ILE A 188 -1.06 4.71 14.03
CA ILE A 188 -1.64 3.38 14.17
C ILE A 188 -3.02 3.49 14.81
N GLN A 189 -4.02 2.87 14.17
CA GLN A 189 -5.34 2.64 14.74
C GLN A 189 -5.71 1.17 14.59
N CYS A 190 -6.43 0.62 15.56
CA CYS A 190 -6.93 -0.74 15.47
C CYS A 190 -8.37 -0.86 15.94
N THR A 191 -9.10 -1.77 15.33
CA THR A 191 -10.46 -2.15 15.70
C THR A 191 -10.57 -3.67 15.64
N HIS A 192 -11.49 -4.24 16.40
CA HIS A 192 -11.74 -5.67 16.37
C HIS A 192 -13.24 -5.93 16.28
N SER A 193 -13.63 -6.76 15.33
CA SER A 193 -15.02 -7.18 15.12
C SER A 193 -15.04 -8.49 14.33
N PHE A 194 -16.04 -9.34 14.59
CA PHE A 194 -16.22 -10.61 13.86
C PHE A 194 -14.93 -11.46 13.78
N ASN A 195 -14.28 -11.67 14.93
CA ASN A 195 -13.01 -12.40 15.05
C ASN A 195 -11.89 -11.88 14.12
N THR A 196 -11.93 -10.59 13.77
CA THR A 196 -10.97 -9.97 12.87
C THR A 196 -10.40 -8.71 13.51
N LEU A 197 -9.09 -8.69 13.71
CA LEU A 197 -8.35 -7.49 14.09
C LEU A 197 -8.00 -6.72 12.81
N ILE A 198 -8.48 -5.50 12.70
CA ILE A 198 -8.16 -4.58 11.60
C ILE A 198 -7.20 -3.53 12.15
N ILE A 199 -5.99 -3.49 11.59
CA ILE A 199 -4.95 -2.51 11.91
C ILE A 199 -4.81 -1.59 10.71
N THR A 200 -4.88 -0.29 10.95
CA THR A 200 -4.62 0.73 9.93
C THR A 200 -3.44 1.58 10.35
N TYR A 201 -2.62 1.96 9.38
CA TYR A 201 -1.56 2.94 9.54
C TYR A 201 -1.83 4.10 8.59
N LYS A 202 -2.05 5.30 9.14
CA LYS A 202 -2.24 6.52 8.36
C LYS A 202 -0.96 6.84 7.59
N LYS A 203 -1.07 6.94 6.27
CA LYS A 203 0.08 7.23 5.41
C LYS A 203 0.63 8.63 5.74
N PRO A 204 1.95 8.78 5.97
CA PRO A 204 2.57 10.08 6.09
C PRO A 204 2.50 10.81 4.74
N GLN A 205 2.58 12.14 4.78
CA GLN A 205 2.44 12.99 3.60
C GLN A 205 3.44 12.62 2.49
N GLN A 206 4.67 12.28 2.86
CA GLN A 206 5.72 11.86 1.94
C GLN A 206 5.34 10.59 1.15
N LEU A 207 4.65 9.64 1.79
CA LEU A 207 4.19 8.41 1.12
C LEU A 207 3.01 8.72 0.18
N LEU A 208 2.10 9.61 0.58
CA LEU A 208 0.98 10.04 -0.28
C LEU A 208 1.48 10.76 -1.53
N GLU A 209 2.48 11.61 -1.39
CA GLU A 209 3.11 12.32 -2.51
C GLU A 209 3.86 11.36 -3.44
N MET A 210 4.60 10.39 -2.88
CA MET A 210 5.26 9.36 -3.66
C MET A 210 4.26 8.51 -4.44
N ASP A 211 3.18 8.02 -3.80
CA ASP A 211 2.14 7.21 -4.45
C ASP A 211 1.52 7.98 -5.64
N LYS A 212 1.21 9.27 -5.43
CA LYS A 212 0.64 10.14 -6.46
C LYS A 212 1.61 10.38 -7.62
N GLU A 213 2.85 10.76 -7.32
CA GLU A 213 3.86 11.01 -8.35
C GLU A 213 4.15 9.73 -9.13
N TRP A 214 4.29 8.60 -8.44
CA TRP A 214 4.58 7.33 -9.07
C TRP A 214 3.47 6.92 -10.04
N TYR A 215 2.20 7.09 -9.66
CA TYR A 215 1.09 6.83 -10.58
C TYR A 215 1.10 7.76 -11.82
N GLN A 216 1.55 9.01 -11.68
CA GLN A 216 1.74 9.92 -12.81
C GLN A 216 2.86 9.44 -13.74
N GLU A 217 3.98 8.95 -13.20
CA GLU A 217 5.05 8.32 -13.98
C GLU A 217 4.53 7.10 -14.75
N LEU A 218 3.78 6.22 -14.08
CA LEU A 218 3.17 5.05 -14.72
C LEU A 218 2.17 5.42 -15.82
N SER A 219 1.57 6.61 -15.76
CA SER A 219 0.65 7.10 -16.80
C SER A 219 1.34 7.42 -18.11
N LYS A 220 2.68 7.56 -18.11
CA LYS A 220 3.50 7.74 -19.31
C LYS A 220 3.79 6.42 -20.05
N VAL A 221 3.65 5.29 -19.35
CA VAL A 221 3.83 3.95 -19.96
C VAL A 221 2.61 3.62 -20.82
N LYS A 222 2.83 3.45 -22.12
CA LYS A 222 1.76 3.13 -23.08
C LYS A 222 1.29 1.69 -22.86
N PRO A 223 -0.03 1.43 -22.85
CA PRO A 223 -0.55 0.08 -22.84
C PRO A 223 -0.11 -0.69 -24.09
N ILE A 224 0.25 -1.95 -23.93
CA ILE A 224 0.42 -2.88 -25.05
C ILE A 224 -0.98 -3.09 -25.64
N LYS A 225 -1.15 -2.81 -26.94
CA LYS A 225 -2.40 -3.12 -27.66
C LYS A 225 -2.52 -4.63 -27.74
N ASP A 226 -3.70 -5.16 -27.45
CA ASP A 226 -4.01 -6.59 -27.41
C ASP A 226 -3.29 -7.37 -28.51
N ILE A 227 -2.57 -8.41 -28.11
CA ILE A 227 -2.12 -9.47 -29.02
C ILE A 227 -3.42 -10.09 -29.57
N PRO A 228 -3.60 -10.22 -30.89
CA PRO A 228 -4.75 -10.92 -31.45
C PRO A 228 -4.83 -12.30 -30.82
N SER A 229 -5.98 -12.63 -30.23
CA SER A 229 -6.24 -13.95 -29.64
C SER A 229 -6.38 -15.00 -30.74
N ASP A 230 -5.29 -15.36 -31.40
CA ASP A 230 -5.23 -16.52 -32.29
C ASP A 230 -4.96 -17.79 -31.47
N CYS A 231 -5.81 -18.06 -30.48
CA CYS A 231 -5.93 -19.41 -29.94
C CYS A 231 -6.83 -20.22 -30.89
N LYS A 232 -6.23 -20.77 -31.94
CA LYS A 232 -6.85 -21.87 -32.68
C LYS A 232 -6.78 -23.12 -31.82
N THR A 233 -7.91 -23.49 -31.23
CA THR A 233 -8.10 -24.82 -30.64
C THR A 233 -8.05 -25.83 -31.78
N GLN A 234 -7.10 -26.78 -31.70
CA GLN A 234 -7.10 -28.00 -32.51
C GLN A 234 -7.88 -29.08 -31.77
#